data_AF-A0A3D0X278-F1
#
_entry.id   AF-A0A3D0X278-F1
#
_cell.length_a   1.000
_cell.length_b   1.000
_cell.length_c   1.000
_cell.angle_alpha   90.00
_cell.angle_beta   90.00
_cell.angle_gamma   90.00
#
_symmetry.space_group_name_H-M   'P 1'
#
loop_
_entity.id
_entity.type
_entity.pdbx_description
1 polymer ?
#
loop_
_entity_poly.entity_id
_entity_poly.type
_entity_poly.pdbx_seq_one_letter_code
_entity_poly.pdbx_strand_id
1 'polypeptide(L)' 'MQIEIKIDSSCTEPRIVVVTDRMTDEVKEVVKKLSEESPQILTGFRGDALEVIEQPEIIRIYAALGK' A
#
# COMPACT_ATOMS: atom_id res chain seq x y z
N MET A 1 -8.59 9.66 14.88
CA MET A 1 -7.15 9.41 14.58
C MET A 1 -6.45 10.76 14.56
N GLN A 2 -5.35 10.92 15.30
CA GLN A 2 -4.57 12.16 15.34
C GLN A 2 -3.22 11.86 14.69
N ILE A 3 -2.79 12.71 13.74
CA ILE A 3 -1.53 12.54 13.02
C ILE A 3 -0.54 13.57 13.57
N GLU A 4 0.60 13.10 14.07
CA GLU A 4 1.72 13.94 14.51
C GLU A 4 2.87 13.77 13.52
N ILE A 5 3.44 14.89 13.05
CA ILE A 5 4.63 14.91 12.19
C ILE A 5 5.72 15.67 12.93
N LYS A 6 6.87 15.01 13.12
CA LYS A 6 8.06 15.62 13.74
C LYS A 6 9.19 15.67 12.71
N ILE A 7 9.78 16.85 12.57
CA ILE A 7 10.95 17.08 11.72
C ILE A 7 12.13 17.33 12.64
N ASP A 8 13.16 16.50 12.53
CA ASP A 8 14.39 16.57 13.33
C ASP A 8 15.59 16.39 12.40
N SER A 9 16.48 17.38 12.37
CA SER A 9 17.70 17.35 11.55
C SER A 9 18.70 16.25 11.96
N SER A 10 18.60 15.72 13.18
CA SER A 10 19.41 14.60 13.66
C SER A 10 18.86 13.23 13.25
N CYS A 11 17.66 13.17 12.67
CA CYS A 11 17.06 11.93 12.18
C CYS A 11 17.68 11.53 10.84
N THR A 12 18.71 10.69 10.89
CA THR A 12 19.46 10.26 9.70
C THR A 12 18.74 9.18 8.88
N GLU A 13 17.78 8.48 9.49
CA GLU A 13 16.98 7.45 8.84
C GLU A 13 15.50 7.60 9.25
N PRO A 14 14.56 7.63 8.28
CA PRO A 14 13.14 7.71 8.58
C PRO A 14 12.68 6.55 9.45
N ARG A 15 11.92 6.85 10.49
CA ARG A 15 11.29 5.84 11.35
C ARG A 15 9.82 6.18 11.54
N ILE A 16 8.99 5.16 11.70
CA ILE A 16 7.58 5.31 12.04
C ILE A 16 7.37 4.85 13.48
N VAL A 17 6.71 5.67 14.30
CA VAL A 17 6.41 5.35 15.70
C VAL A 17 4.89 5.29 15.86
N VAL A 18 4.38 4.12 16.27
CA VAL A 18 2.96 3.92 16.58
C VAL A 18 2.79 3.85 18.09
N VAL A 19 2.02 4.78 18.66
CA VAL A 19 1.72 4.83 20.10
C VAL A 19 0.26 4.41 20.31
N THR A 20 0.07 3.32 21.04
CA THR A 20 -1.24 2.74 21.36
C THR A 20 -1.18 2.08 22.74
N ASP A 21 -2.31 1.92 23.42
CA ASP A 21 -2.38 1.21 24.70
C ASP A 21 -2.31 -0.32 24.53
N ARG A 22 -2.71 -0.82 23.35
CA ARG A 22 -2.66 -2.25 22.99
C ARG A 22 -2.62 -2.47 21.47
N MET A 23 -2.26 -3.69 21.07
CA MET A 23 -2.35 -4.11 19.67
C MET A 23 -3.80 -4.45 19.31
N THR A 24 -4.48 -3.57 18.57
CA THR A 24 -5.81 -3.85 18.00
C THR A 24 -5.69 -4.29 16.54
N ASP A 25 -6.79 -4.77 15.96
CA ASP A 25 -6.81 -5.14 14.55
C ASP A 25 -6.59 -3.93 13.63
N GLU A 26 -7.05 -2.73 14.02
CA GLU A 26 -6.76 -1.51 13.28
C GLU A 26 -5.25 -1.18 13.30
N VAL A 27 -4.57 -1.38 14.43
CA VAL A 27 -3.12 -1.19 14.54
C VAL A 27 -2.37 -2.21 13.66
N LYS A 28 -2.84 -3.46 13.61
CA LYS A 28 -2.26 -4.48 12.73
C LYS A 28 -2.40 -4.10 11.26
N GLU A 29 -3.54 -3.57 10.84
CA GLU A 29 -3.74 -3.11 9.47
C GLU A 29 -2.81 -1.97 9.10
N VAL A 30 -2.61 -0.99 10.00
CA VAL A 30 -1.67 0.11 9.76
C VAL A 30 -0.25 -0.42 9.59
N VAL A 31 0.21 -1.30 10.48
CA VAL A 31 1.55 -1.92 10.37
C VAL A 31 1.68 -2.70 9.05
N LYS A 32 0.66 -3.46 8.66
CA LYS A 32 0.66 -4.23 7.41
C LYS A 32 0.79 -3.30 6.20
N LYS A 33 -0.02 -2.24 6.12
CA LYS A 33 0.02 -1.26 5.02
C LYS A 33 1.36 -0.52 4.94
N LEU A 34 2.01 -0.27 6.07
CA LEU A 34 3.34 0.37 6.12
C LEU A 34 4.48 -0.61 5.80
N SER A 35 4.25 -1.90 5.98
CA SER A 35 5.22 -2.97 5.69
C SER A 35 5.10 -3.51 4.27
N GLU A 36 3.95 -3.32 3.62
CA GLU A 36 3.76 -3.67 2.21
C GLU A 36 4.63 -2.77 1.33
N GLU A 37 5.65 -3.37 0.70
CA GLU A 37 6.79 -2.69 0.04
C GLU A 37 6.43 -1.83 -1.18
N SER A 38 5.19 -1.81 -1.62
CA SER A 38 4.66 -0.88 -2.62
C SER A 38 3.18 -1.16 -2.82
N PRO A 39 2.37 -0.14 -3.19
CA PRO A 39 1.05 -0.41 -3.72
C PRO A 39 1.19 -1.38 -4.88
N GLN A 40 0.53 -2.53 -4.82
CA GLN A 40 0.46 -3.41 -5.99
C GLN A 40 -0.42 -2.71 -7.02
N ILE A 41 0.19 -1.97 -7.94
CA ILE A 41 -0.51 -1.32 -9.05
C ILE A 41 -0.62 -2.34 -10.17
N LEU A 42 -1.84 -2.67 -10.57
CA LEU A 42 -2.06 -3.43 -11.80
C LEU A 42 -2.07 -2.45 -12.97
N THR A 43 -1.23 -2.72 -13.97
CA THR A 43 -1.22 -1.99 -15.23
C THR A 43 -1.49 -2.95 -16.38
N GLY A 44 -2.13 -2.44 -17.42
CA GLY A 44 -2.44 -3.20 -18.63
C GLY A 44 -2.31 -2.33 -19.87
N PHE A 45 -2.23 -2.98 -21.03
CA PHE A 45 -2.22 -2.28 -22.31
C PHE A 45 -3.62 -2.31 -22.94
N ARG A 46 -4.11 -1.14 -23.34
CA ARG A 46 -5.30 -0.99 -24.19
C ARG A 46 -4.85 -0.52 -25.57
N GLY A 47 -4.66 -1.47 -26.49
CA GLY A 47 -3.93 -1.19 -27.73
C GLY A 47 -2.47 -0.84 -27.41
N ASP A 48 -2.04 0.36 -27.82
CA ASP A 48 -0.67 0.84 -27.60
C ASP A 48 -0.51 1.70 -26.33
N ALA A 49 -1.58 1.95 -25.58
CA ALA A 49 -1.56 2.77 -24.38
C ALA A 49 -1.42 1.93 -23.10
N LEU A 50 -0.52 2.36 -22.20
CA LEU A 50 -0.40 1.82 -20.84
C LEU A 50 -1.43 2.49 -19.92
N GLU A 51 -2.24 1.69 -19.24
CA GLU A 51 -3.27 2.18 -18.31
C GLU A 51 -3.12 1.53 -16.93
N VAL A 52 -3.47 2.29 -15.89
CA VAL A 52 -3.64 1.79 -14.52
C VAL A 52 -5.03 1.18 -14.41
N ILE A 53 -5.12 -0.02 -13.84
CA ILE A 53 -6.37 -0.75 -13.65
C ILE A 53 -6.85 -0.56 -12.21
N GLU A 54 -8.05 -0.04 -12.06
CA GLU A 54 -8.74 0.03 -10.78
C GLU A 54 -9.11 -1.38 -10.32
N GLN A 55 -8.32 -1.92 -9.38
CA GLN A 55 -8.47 -3.29 -8.89
C GLN A 55 -9.90 -3.66 -8.41
N PRO A 56 -10.64 -2.76 -7.73
CA PRO A 56 -12.01 -3.07 -7.30
C PRO A 56 -13.00 -3.31 -8.46
N GLU A 57 -12.67 -2.85 -9.68
CA GLU A 57 -13.52 -3.01 -10.86
C GLU A 57 -13.22 -4.31 -11.64
N ILE A 58 -12.19 -5.07 -11.25
CA ILE A 58 -11.82 -6.31 -11.92
C ILE A 58 -12.85 -7.41 -11.61
N ILE A 59 -13.59 -7.83 -12.64
CA ILE A 59 -14.56 -8.92 -12.52
C ILE A 59 -13.90 -10.29 -12.71
N ARG A 60 -12.95 -10.40 -13.65
CA ARG A 60 -12.28 -11.67 -13.98
C ARG A 60 -10.96 -11.43 -14.72
N ILE A 61 -9.99 -12.31 -14.50
CA ILE A 61 -8.69 -12.31 -15.17
C ILE A 61 -8.60 -13.58 -16.03
N TYR A 62 -8.10 -13.45 -17.25
CA TYR A 62 -7.88 -14.55 -18.17
C TYR A 62 -6.42 -14.55 -18.61
N ALA A 63 -5.79 -15.72 -18.59
CA ALA A 63 -4.45 -15.93 -19.13
C ALA A 63 -4.53 -16.78 -20.39
N ALA A 64 -3.80 -16.40 -21.44
CA ALA A 64 -3.83 -17.07 -22.74
C ALA A 64 -3.49 -18.58 -22.67
N LEU A 65 -2.88 -19.04 -21.57
CA LEU A 65 -2.42 -20.42 -21.40
C LEU A 65 -2.92 -21.07 -20.09
N GLY A 66 -3.84 -20.44 -19.35
CA GLY A 66 -4.44 -21.00 -18.14
C GLY A 66 -3.42 -21.47 -17.10
N LYS A 67 -2.86 -20.54 -16.32
CA LYS A 67 -2.22 -20.84 -15.04
C LYS A 67 -2.70 -19.84 -14.00
#